data_AF-A0A7L0JFU1-F1
#
_entry.id   AF-A0A7L0JFU1-F1
#
_cell.length_a   1.000
_cell.length_b   1.000
_cell.length_c   1.000
_cell.angle_alpha   90.00
_cell.angle_beta   90.00
_cell.angle_gamma   90.00
#
_symmetry.space_group_name_H-M   'P 1'
#
loop_
_entity.id
_entity.type
_entity.pdbx_description
1 polymer ?
#
loop_
_entity_poly.entity_id
_entity_poly.type
_entity_poly.pdbx_seq_one_letter_code
_entity_poly.pdbx_strand_id
1 'polypeptide(L)'
;IARDPEVIVVPVQLDYFEWCLANSSALQAALTNFTGTIKYHLPSDPLCKLHEQVSLRQKLLSCMTPLPGPTVFTDGSSKTHKVAVTWYDGHRWQHIVELQDGSPQVVELCAVTMAFQHFSCPLNLITDSAYLADLAWIGRSFQRSRTTSCSGSFVYCGKQLNRSNSYYVLHVRSHASLPGFVATGNAHADRLVSPAALGPVPDLCQQAITSHQFLDQSQHALERQFHLTSAEARSIIAAC
;
A
#
# COMPACT_ATOMS: atom_id res chain seq x y z
N ILE A 1 -5.19 -43.41 27.97
CA ILE A 1 -4.83 -43.27 26.53
C ILE A 1 -5.94 -42.45 25.90
N ALA A 2 -5.67 -41.21 25.49
CA ALA A 2 -6.65 -40.40 24.78
C ALA A 2 -6.95 -41.07 23.43
N ARG A 3 -8.23 -41.27 23.12
CA ARG A 3 -8.66 -41.75 21.80
C ARG A 3 -8.89 -40.56 20.91
N ASP A 4 -8.47 -40.70 19.66
CA ASP A 4 -8.85 -39.77 18.60
C ASP A 4 -10.37 -39.79 18.41
N PRO A 5 -10.96 -38.66 17.98
CA PRO A 5 -12.38 -38.62 17.65
C PRO A 5 -12.69 -39.51 16.44
N GLU A 6 -13.89 -40.10 16.39
CA GLU A 6 -14.33 -40.87 15.22
C GLU A 6 -14.51 -39.98 13.98
N VAL A 7 -14.83 -38.70 14.19
CA VAL A 7 -15.08 -37.72 13.12
C VAL A 7 -14.41 -36.39 13.43
N ILE A 8 -13.67 -35.85 12.46
CA ILE A 8 -13.19 -34.45 12.46
C ILE A 8 -14.04 -33.67 11.45
N VAL A 9 -14.65 -32.56 11.88
CA VAL A 9 -15.37 -31.66 10.99
C VAL A 9 -14.49 -30.43 10.73
N VAL A 10 -14.14 -30.22 9.47
CA VAL A 10 -13.37 -29.05 9.04
C VAL A 10 -14.33 -28.10 8.29
N PRO A 11 -14.49 -26.85 8.75
CA PRO A 11 -15.45 -25.91 8.18
C PRO A 11 -14.90 -25.25 6.90
N VAL A 12 -14.52 -26.08 5.92
CA VAL A 12 -14.01 -25.68 4.62
C VAL A 12 -14.60 -26.59 3.53
N GLN A 13 -14.51 -26.16 2.27
CA GLN A 13 -14.84 -27.02 1.13
C GLN A 13 -13.75 -28.07 0.89
N LEU A 14 -14.13 -29.19 0.27
CA LEU A 14 -13.26 -30.35 0.04
C LEU A 14 -12.02 -29.98 -0.80
N ASP A 15 -12.19 -29.23 -1.88
CA ASP A 15 -11.13 -28.78 -2.78
C ASP A 15 -10.05 -27.95 -2.04
N TYR A 16 -10.48 -27.07 -1.14
CA TYR A 16 -9.57 -26.30 -0.30
C TYR A 16 -8.85 -27.17 0.72
N PHE A 17 -9.54 -28.13 1.33
CA PHE A 17 -8.90 -29.07 2.26
C PHE A 17 -7.84 -29.93 1.57
N GLU A 18 -8.14 -30.48 0.38
CA GLU A 18 -7.19 -31.26 -0.41
C GLU A 18 -5.97 -30.42 -0.79
N TRP A 19 -6.17 -29.15 -1.16
CA TRP A 19 -5.06 -28.23 -1.39
C TRP A 19 -4.21 -28.02 -0.13
N CYS A 20 -4.83 -27.78 1.04
CA CYS A 20 -4.11 -27.63 2.30
C CYS A 20 -3.33 -28.90 2.66
N LEU A 21 -3.93 -30.07 2.46
CA LEU A 21 -3.31 -31.36 2.74
C LEU A 21 -2.09 -31.57 1.82
N ALA A 22 -2.17 -31.20 0.55
CA ALA A 22 -1.05 -31.31 -0.39
C ALA A 22 0.11 -30.33 -0.07
N ASN A 23 -0.18 -29.18 0.54
CA ASN A 23 0.78 -28.08 0.70
C ASN A 23 1.26 -27.84 2.14
N SER A 24 0.79 -28.62 3.13
CA SER A 24 1.16 -28.45 4.54
C SER A 24 1.71 -29.75 5.13
N SER A 25 3.03 -29.81 5.34
CA SER A 25 3.70 -30.93 6.01
C SER A 25 3.24 -31.10 7.46
N ALA A 26 2.89 -30.02 8.15
CA ALA A 26 2.35 -30.06 9.50
C ALA A 26 0.96 -30.70 9.54
N LEU A 27 0.09 -30.40 8.57
CA LEU A 27 -1.23 -31.01 8.47
C LEU A 27 -1.16 -32.49 8.09
N GLN A 28 -0.25 -32.83 7.15
CA GLN A 28 0.05 -34.22 6.81
C GLN A 28 0.49 -34.98 8.06
N ALA A 29 1.48 -34.46 8.79
CA ALA A 29 1.99 -35.09 10.01
C ALA A 29 0.92 -35.26 11.09
N ALA A 30 0.04 -34.26 11.27
CA ALA A 30 -1.04 -34.31 12.24
C ALA A 30 -2.11 -35.37 11.89
N LEU A 31 -2.31 -35.66 10.61
CA LEU A 31 -3.31 -36.62 10.13
C LEU A 31 -2.74 -38.00 9.77
N THR A 32 -1.41 -38.19 9.80
CA THR A 32 -0.74 -39.43 9.36
C THR A 32 -1.30 -40.70 10.01
N ASN A 33 -1.69 -40.63 11.28
CA ASN A 33 -2.19 -41.77 12.04
C ASN A 33 -3.71 -41.72 12.31
N PHE A 34 -4.41 -40.74 11.75
CA PHE A 34 -5.84 -40.59 11.95
C PHE A 34 -6.61 -41.61 11.09
N THR A 35 -7.40 -42.48 11.73
CA THR A 35 -8.18 -43.53 11.05
C THR A 35 -9.68 -43.24 11.00
N GLY A 36 -10.11 -42.10 11.56
CA GLY A 36 -11.50 -41.66 11.55
C GLY A 36 -11.92 -41.02 10.22
N THR A 37 -13.13 -40.46 10.19
CA THR A 37 -13.67 -39.78 9.01
C THR A 37 -13.49 -38.26 9.10
N ILE A 38 -13.10 -37.62 8.01
CA ILE A 38 -13.07 -36.15 7.94
C ILE A 38 -14.26 -35.67 7.12
N LYS A 39 -15.03 -34.72 7.66
CA LYS A 39 -16.16 -34.08 6.98
C LYS A 39 -15.83 -32.64 6.64
N TYR A 40 -16.23 -32.21 5.44
CA TYR A 40 -15.92 -30.90 4.87
C TYR A 40 -17.21 -30.13 4.61
N HIS A 41 -17.76 -29.52 5.65
CA HIS A 41 -18.95 -28.69 5.51
C HIS A 41 -18.90 -27.52 6.49
N LEU A 42 -19.47 -26.39 6.07
CA LEU A 42 -19.71 -25.27 6.97
C LEU A 42 -20.76 -25.67 8.03
N PRO A 43 -20.74 -25.05 9.22
CA PRO A 43 -21.82 -25.20 10.18
C PRO A 43 -23.17 -24.82 9.54
N SER A 44 -24.24 -25.54 9.88
CA SER A 44 -25.61 -25.26 9.39
C SER A 44 -26.23 -23.97 9.98
N ASP A 45 -25.40 -23.04 10.45
CA ASP A 45 -25.79 -21.80 11.10
C ASP A 45 -26.36 -20.80 10.09
N PRO A 46 -27.41 -20.03 10.44
CA PRO A 46 -27.97 -18.99 9.57
C PRO A 46 -26.93 -17.97 9.06
N LEU A 47 -25.91 -17.64 9.85
CA LEU A 47 -24.82 -16.75 9.46
C LEU A 47 -23.89 -17.38 8.42
N CYS A 48 -23.71 -18.71 8.46
CA CYS A 48 -22.95 -19.44 7.43
C CYS A 48 -23.74 -19.56 6.12
N LYS A 49 -25.08 -19.66 6.18
CA LYS A 49 -25.95 -19.59 4.99
C LYS A 49 -25.96 -18.19 4.37
N LEU A 50 -25.84 -17.15 5.21
CA LEU A 50 -25.65 -15.78 4.74
C LEU A 50 -24.35 -15.64 3.95
N HIS A 51 -23.29 -16.40 4.26
CA HIS A 51 -22.04 -16.41 3.48
C HIS A 51 -22.21 -17.07 2.09
N GLU A 52 -23.13 -18.02 1.92
CA GLU A 52 -23.46 -18.57 0.59
C GLU A 52 -24.22 -17.55 -0.27
N GLN A 53 -25.12 -16.78 0.35
CA GLN A 53 -25.91 -15.72 -0.31
C GLN A 53 -25.12 -14.43 -0.52
N VAL A 54 -24.23 -14.11 0.41
CA VAL A 54 -23.28 -13.00 0.39
C VAL A 54 -21.92 -13.61 0.08
N SER A 55 -21.68 -13.86 -1.21
CA SER A 55 -20.33 -14.12 -1.70
C SER A 55 -19.45 -12.91 -1.37
N LEU A 56 -18.81 -12.92 -0.19
CA LEU A 56 -17.66 -12.10 0.15
C LEU A 56 -16.44 -12.62 -0.64
N ARG A 57 -16.60 -12.75 -1.96
CA ARG A 57 -15.46 -12.87 -2.86
C ARG A 57 -14.78 -11.53 -2.78
N GLN A 58 -13.74 -11.44 -1.96
CA GLN A 58 -12.77 -10.36 -2.04
C GLN A 58 -12.29 -10.36 -3.50
N LYS A 59 -12.84 -9.47 -4.33
CA LYS A 59 -12.47 -9.35 -5.73
C LYS A 59 -10.97 -9.07 -5.74
N LEU A 60 -10.18 -10.02 -6.22
CA LEU A 60 -8.74 -9.83 -6.29
C LEU A 60 -8.50 -8.77 -7.37
N LEU A 61 -8.40 -7.52 -6.94
CA LEU A 61 -8.14 -6.40 -7.84
C LEU A 61 -6.70 -6.42 -8.34
N SER A 62 -5.77 -7.02 -7.57
CA SER A 62 -4.37 -7.17 -7.97
C SER A 62 -4.23 -8.23 -9.07
N CYS A 63 -3.73 -7.82 -10.23
CA CYS A 63 -3.48 -8.69 -11.38
C CYS A 63 -2.00 -9.11 -11.47
N MET A 64 -1.74 -10.25 -12.13
CA MET A 64 -0.38 -10.78 -12.34
C MET A 64 0.28 -10.27 -13.62
N THR A 65 -0.52 -9.72 -14.54
CA THR A 65 -0.06 -9.17 -15.81
C THR A 65 -0.44 -7.71 -15.91
N PRO A 66 0.30 -6.91 -16.69
CA PRO A 66 -0.07 -5.54 -16.99
C PRO A 66 -1.51 -5.44 -17.53
N LEU A 67 -2.18 -4.36 -17.15
CA LEU A 67 -3.56 -4.05 -17.49
C LEU A 67 -3.63 -3.01 -18.63
N PRO A 68 -4.71 -3.02 -19.42
CA PRO A 68 -4.99 -1.96 -20.39
C PRO A 68 -5.45 -0.69 -19.63
N GLY A 69 -4.47 0.09 -19.19
CA GLY A 69 -4.66 1.28 -18.36
C GLY A 69 -3.37 2.10 -18.21
N PRO A 70 -3.42 3.28 -17.56
CA PRO A 70 -2.25 4.12 -17.37
C PRO A 70 -1.17 3.40 -16.58
N THR A 71 0.09 3.64 -16.96
CA THR A 71 1.26 3.26 -16.18
C THR A 71 1.67 4.43 -15.32
N VAL A 72 1.62 4.21 -14.01
CA VAL A 72 1.73 5.23 -12.97
C VAL A 72 2.91 4.88 -12.09
N PHE A 73 3.80 5.84 -11.90
CA PHE A 73 5.00 5.73 -11.07
C PHE A 73 4.77 6.49 -9.77
N THR A 74 5.16 5.90 -8.65
CA THR A 74 4.97 6.49 -7.31
C THR A 74 6.26 6.46 -6.52
N ASP A 75 6.52 7.54 -5.78
CA ASP A 75 7.63 7.64 -4.85
C ASP A 75 7.23 8.56 -3.67
N GLY A 76 7.86 8.34 -2.51
CA GLY A 76 7.68 9.11 -1.29
C GLY A 76 8.98 9.32 -0.56
N SER A 77 9.30 10.58 -0.22
CA SER A 77 10.49 10.94 0.55
C SER A 77 10.11 11.54 1.89
N SER A 78 10.43 10.83 2.97
CA SER A 78 10.24 11.32 4.33
C SER A 78 11.17 12.48 4.68
N LYS A 79 12.26 12.68 3.92
CA LYS A 79 13.22 13.76 4.12
C LYS A 79 12.69 15.10 3.63
N THR A 80 11.92 15.07 2.54
CA THR A 80 11.34 16.26 1.92
C THR A 80 9.85 16.38 2.22
N HIS A 81 9.29 15.41 2.95
CA HIS A 81 7.86 15.30 3.26
C HIS A 81 7.00 15.33 1.99
N LYS A 82 7.47 14.73 0.89
CA LYS A 82 6.78 14.74 -0.41
C LYS A 82 6.36 13.35 -0.80
N VAL A 83 5.17 13.27 -1.37
CA VAL A 83 4.68 12.09 -2.10
C VAL A 83 4.39 12.51 -3.53
N ALA A 84 4.78 11.69 -4.49
CA ALA A 84 4.62 11.98 -5.90
C ALA A 84 3.97 10.83 -6.64
N VAL A 85 3.11 11.18 -7.59
CA VAL A 85 2.52 10.28 -8.58
C VAL A 85 2.79 10.89 -9.93
N THR A 86 3.38 10.14 -10.87
CA THR A 86 3.64 10.61 -12.23
C THR A 86 3.27 9.57 -13.28
N TRP A 87 2.80 10.00 -14.44
CA TRP A 87 2.40 9.14 -15.54
C TRP A 87 2.60 9.86 -16.88
N TYR A 88 2.60 9.09 -17.97
CA TYR A 88 2.67 9.64 -19.31
C TYR A 88 1.28 9.57 -19.96
N ASP A 89 0.78 10.70 -20.48
CA ASP A 89 -0.57 10.80 -21.07
C ASP A 89 -0.61 10.49 -22.57
N GLY A 90 0.53 10.14 -23.19
CA GLY A 90 0.68 9.97 -24.63
C GLY A 90 1.45 11.11 -25.30
N HIS A 91 1.48 12.29 -24.67
CA HIS A 91 2.13 13.49 -25.18
C HIS A 91 3.21 14.03 -24.24
N ARG A 92 2.96 14.01 -22.93
CA ARG A 92 3.86 14.55 -21.90
C ARG A 92 3.72 13.82 -20.57
N TRP A 93 4.73 14.01 -19.72
CA TRP A 93 4.70 13.58 -18.33
C TRP A 93 3.82 14.50 -17.50
N GLN A 94 2.90 13.88 -16.77
CA GLN A 94 2.00 14.52 -15.80
C GLN A 94 2.42 14.11 -14.40
N HIS A 95 2.11 14.94 -13.40
CA HIS A 95 2.41 14.61 -12.02
C HIS A 95 1.46 15.27 -11.02
N ILE A 96 1.39 14.67 -9.84
CA ILE A 96 0.75 15.21 -8.64
C ILE A 96 1.77 15.05 -7.51
N VAL A 97 1.96 16.12 -6.74
CA VAL A 97 2.84 16.12 -5.57
C VAL A 97 2.08 16.71 -4.39
N GLU A 98 2.11 16.01 -3.27
CA GLU A 98 1.51 16.45 -2.01
C GLU A 98 2.54 16.40 -0.89
N LEU A 99 2.31 17.20 0.15
CA LEU A 99 3.12 17.17 1.36
C LEU A 99 2.53 16.16 2.34
N GLN A 100 3.36 15.25 2.83
CA GLN A 100 2.96 14.20 3.75
C GLN A 100 4.07 13.91 4.76
N ASP A 101 3.69 13.96 6.03
CA ASP A 101 4.54 13.53 7.13
C ASP A 101 4.43 12.03 7.36
N GLY A 102 5.56 11.41 7.72
CA GLY A 102 5.61 10.00 8.08
C GLY A 102 7.00 9.40 7.91
N SER A 103 7.14 8.13 8.30
CA SER A 103 8.31 7.33 7.97
C SER A 103 8.39 7.09 6.45
N PRO A 104 9.55 6.66 5.89
CA PRO A 104 9.66 6.30 4.48
C PRO A 104 8.54 5.35 4.01
N GLN A 105 8.18 4.36 4.82
CA GLN A 105 7.11 3.41 4.49
C GLN A 105 5.72 4.06 4.43
N VAL A 106 5.46 5.07 5.26
CA VAL A 106 4.19 5.78 5.30
C VAL A 106 4.03 6.68 4.08
N VAL A 107 5.06 7.48 3.74
CA VAL A 107 4.99 8.37 2.58
C VAL A 107 4.87 7.59 1.27
N GLU A 108 5.54 6.45 1.15
CA GLU A 108 5.42 5.55 0.01
C GLU A 108 3.99 5.01 -0.13
N LEU A 109 3.39 4.58 0.99
CA LEU A 109 2.00 4.12 1.01
C LEU A 109 1.01 5.24 0.67
N CYS A 110 1.29 6.47 1.11
CA CYS A 110 0.51 7.65 0.75
C CYS A 110 0.60 7.96 -0.75
N ALA A 111 1.77 7.82 -1.38
CA ALA A 111 1.91 8.00 -2.84
C ALA A 111 1.03 7.00 -3.63
N VAL A 112 1.00 5.73 -3.20
CA VAL A 112 0.11 4.72 -3.81
C VAL A 112 -1.37 5.04 -3.56
N THR A 113 -1.70 5.49 -2.36
CA THR A 113 -3.06 5.91 -2.00
C THR A 113 -3.54 7.04 -2.90
N MET A 114 -2.68 8.05 -3.09
CA MET A 114 -2.91 9.19 -3.98
C MET A 114 -3.13 8.73 -5.43
N ALA A 115 -2.32 7.79 -5.93
CA ALA A 115 -2.55 7.19 -7.25
C ALA A 115 -3.92 6.50 -7.35
N PHE A 116 -4.30 5.71 -6.36
CA PHE A 116 -5.57 4.98 -6.36
C PHE A 116 -6.79 5.90 -6.24
N GLN A 117 -6.68 7.03 -5.56
CA GLN A 117 -7.73 8.05 -5.49
C GLN A 117 -7.86 8.80 -6.81
N HIS A 118 -6.74 9.14 -7.45
CA HIS A 118 -6.74 9.89 -8.70
C HIS A 118 -7.27 9.05 -9.87
N PHE A 119 -6.83 7.80 -9.99
CA PHE A 119 -7.19 6.94 -11.11
C PHE A 119 -8.32 6.00 -10.74
N SER A 120 -9.55 6.32 -11.16
CA SER A 120 -10.69 5.42 -10.95
C SER A 120 -10.68 4.19 -11.88
N CYS A 121 -9.90 4.18 -12.98
CA CYS A 121 -9.81 3.08 -13.96
C CYS A 121 -8.73 2.04 -13.61
N PRO A 122 -8.69 0.85 -14.27
CA PRO A 122 -7.59 -0.10 -14.11
C PRO A 122 -6.23 0.53 -14.40
N LEU A 123 -5.18 0.22 -13.63
CA LEU A 123 -3.87 0.87 -13.78
C LEU A 123 -2.68 -0.06 -13.49
N ASN A 124 -1.51 0.31 -14.00
CA ASN A 124 -0.22 -0.34 -13.73
C ASN A 124 0.59 0.54 -12.79
N LEU A 125 0.73 0.13 -11.53
CA LEU A 125 1.48 0.84 -10.50
C LEU A 125 2.95 0.37 -10.51
N ILE A 126 3.86 1.31 -10.65
CA ILE A 126 5.31 1.08 -10.63
C ILE A 126 5.85 1.78 -9.38
N THR A 127 6.54 1.02 -8.52
CA THR A 127 7.15 1.54 -7.28
C THR A 127 8.52 0.91 -7.10
N ASP A 128 9.44 1.65 -6.51
CA ASP A 128 10.75 1.13 -6.13
C ASP A 128 10.86 0.69 -4.66
N SER A 129 9.81 0.94 -3.90
CA SER A 129 9.66 0.46 -2.53
C SER A 129 9.48 -1.06 -2.48
N ALA A 130 10.55 -1.76 -2.08
CA ALA A 130 10.49 -3.21 -1.84
C ALA A 130 9.42 -3.57 -0.80
N TYR A 131 9.19 -2.70 0.19
CA TYR A 131 8.14 -2.85 1.18
C TYR A 131 6.74 -2.92 0.54
N LEU A 132 6.42 -2.00 -0.38
CA LEU A 132 5.13 -2.01 -1.07
C LEU A 132 5.00 -3.17 -2.05
N ALA A 133 6.10 -3.53 -2.72
CA ALA A 133 6.16 -4.69 -3.60
C ALA A 133 5.86 -5.99 -2.84
N ASP A 134 6.51 -6.18 -1.70
CA ASP A 134 6.32 -7.33 -0.82
C ASP A 134 4.90 -7.32 -0.25
N LEU A 135 4.38 -6.18 0.16
CA LEU A 135 3.00 -6.09 0.63
C LEU A 135 1.96 -6.38 -0.45
N ALA A 136 2.17 -5.93 -1.69
CA ALA A 136 1.32 -6.29 -2.81
C ALA A 136 1.40 -7.79 -3.10
N TRP A 137 2.60 -8.38 -3.00
CA TRP A 137 2.81 -9.82 -3.15
C TRP A 137 2.19 -10.65 -2.02
N ILE A 138 2.31 -10.21 -0.78
CA ILE A 138 1.69 -10.83 0.39
C ILE A 138 0.17 -10.68 0.28
N GLY A 139 -0.35 -9.51 -0.11
CA GLY A 139 -1.78 -9.33 -0.37
C GLY A 139 -2.33 -10.29 -1.43
N ARG A 140 -1.53 -10.57 -2.48
CA ARG A 140 -1.82 -11.60 -3.49
C ARG A 140 -1.74 -13.03 -2.92
N SER A 141 -0.72 -13.32 -2.12
CA SER A 141 -0.40 -14.68 -1.63
C SER A 141 -1.22 -15.11 -0.41
N PHE A 142 -1.57 -14.16 0.47
CA PHE A 142 -2.41 -14.35 1.64
C PHE A 142 -3.86 -14.67 1.27
N GLN A 143 -4.28 -14.32 0.05
CA GLN A 143 -5.55 -14.77 -0.51
C GLN A 143 -5.50 -16.23 -1.01
N ARG A 144 -4.33 -16.86 -1.01
CA ARG A 144 -4.11 -18.30 -1.28
C ARG A 144 -3.83 -19.13 -0.03
N SER A 145 -3.50 -18.52 1.10
CA SER A 145 -3.28 -19.19 2.39
C SER A 145 -3.85 -18.35 3.54
N ARG A 146 -4.97 -18.80 4.13
CA ARG A 146 -5.67 -18.09 5.22
C ARG A 146 -5.03 -18.31 6.60
N THR A 147 -3.72 -18.14 6.75
CA THR A 147 -3.09 -18.24 8.07
C THR A 147 -1.93 -17.28 8.27
N THR A 148 -1.97 -16.69 9.46
CA THR A 148 -0.95 -15.99 10.23
C THR A 148 -0.62 -14.54 9.92
N SER A 149 -0.60 -13.80 11.03
CA SER A 149 -0.33 -12.38 11.21
C SER A 149 1.01 -11.96 10.62
N CYS A 150 0.99 -11.09 9.61
CA CYS A 150 2.08 -10.15 9.34
C CYS A 150 1.54 -8.96 8.51
N SER A 151 1.61 -7.76 9.12
CA SER A 151 1.37 -6.39 8.63
C SER A 151 0.41 -6.19 7.45
N GLY A 152 -0.86 -5.91 7.79
CA GLY A 152 -1.99 -5.66 6.89
C GLY A 152 -2.07 -4.28 6.21
N SER A 153 -0.98 -3.51 6.07
CA SER A 153 -1.07 -2.09 5.68
C SER A 153 -1.53 -1.83 4.23
N PHE A 154 -1.13 -2.67 3.25
CA PHE A 154 -1.47 -2.44 1.83
C PHE A 154 -2.84 -2.98 1.42
N VAL A 155 -3.21 -4.16 1.94
CA VAL A 155 -4.57 -4.72 1.79
C VAL A 155 -5.59 -3.83 2.49
N TYR A 156 -5.20 -3.19 3.60
CA TYR A 156 -6.01 -2.17 4.26
C TYR A 156 -6.23 -0.95 3.36
N CYS A 157 -5.19 -0.39 2.73
CA CYS A 157 -5.34 0.73 1.78
C CYS A 157 -6.32 0.45 0.62
N GLY A 158 -6.19 -0.69 -0.06
CA GLY A 158 -7.09 -1.03 -1.18
C GLY A 158 -8.55 -1.25 -0.75
N LYS A 159 -8.79 -1.81 0.44
CA LYS A 159 -10.13 -1.98 1.02
C LYS A 159 -10.71 -0.66 1.55
N GLN A 160 -9.88 0.20 2.14
CA GLN A 160 -10.28 1.50 2.68
C GLN A 160 -10.67 2.48 1.57
N LEU A 161 -10.08 2.34 0.37
CA LEU A 161 -10.34 3.21 -0.79
C LEU A 161 -11.56 2.80 -1.62
N ASN A 162 -12.27 1.72 -1.24
CA ASN A 162 -13.45 1.20 -1.95
C ASN A 162 -13.24 1.08 -3.47
N ARG A 163 -12.01 0.80 -3.90
CA ARG A 163 -11.65 0.74 -5.31
C ARG A 163 -12.33 -0.47 -5.95
N SER A 164 -13.04 -0.27 -7.05
CA SER A 164 -13.73 -1.36 -7.77
C SER A 164 -12.95 -1.94 -8.96
N ASN A 165 -11.87 -1.25 -9.34
CA ASN A 165 -11.08 -1.52 -10.54
C ASN A 165 -9.75 -2.20 -10.23
N SER A 166 -9.32 -3.07 -11.13
CA SER A 166 -8.10 -3.86 -10.97
C SER A 166 -6.84 -3.00 -11.03
N TYR A 167 -5.72 -3.49 -10.51
CA TYR A 167 -4.42 -2.85 -10.61
C TYR A 167 -3.32 -3.91 -10.75
N TYR A 168 -2.25 -3.59 -11.46
CA TYR A 168 -1.03 -4.38 -11.52
C TYR A 168 0.06 -3.65 -10.75
N VAL A 169 0.94 -4.36 -10.04
CA VAL A 169 2.08 -3.76 -9.33
C VAL A 169 3.37 -4.35 -9.85
N LEU A 170 4.25 -3.50 -10.37
CA LEU A 170 5.62 -3.84 -10.73
C LEU A 170 6.58 -3.17 -9.75
N HIS A 171 7.47 -3.96 -9.17
CA HIS A 171 8.60 -3.45 -8.42
C HIS A 171 9.76 -3.17 -9.34
N VAL A 172 10.39 -2.00 -9.19
CA VAL A 172 11.64 -1.65 -9.86
C VAL A 172 12.69 -1.45 -8.79
N ARG A 173 13.92 -1.93 -8.97
CA ARG A 173 14.96 -1.58 -8.00
C ARG A 173 15.40 -0.14 -8.20
N SER A 174 15.47 0.64 -7.13
CA SER A 174 16.12 1.95 -7.14
C SER A 174 17.52 1.80 -7.74
N HIS A 175 17.88 2.70 -8.66
CA HIS A 175 19.15 2.66 -9.40
C HIS A 175 19.38 1.44 -10.32
N ALA A 176 18.34 0.68 -10.69
CA ALA A 176 18.46 -0.32 -11.74
C ALA A 176 18.77 0.37 -13.08
N SER A 177 19.86 -0.04 -13.72
CA SER A 177 20.25 0.38 -15.07
C SER A 177 19.40 -0.33 -16.14
N LEU A 178 18.08 -0.18 -16.03
CA LEU A 178 17.13 -0.59 -17.04
C LEU A 178 17.00 0.55 -18.07
N PRO A 179 17.28 0.32 -19.36
CA PRO A 179 16.92 1.30 -20.37
C PRO A 179 15.41 1.28 -20.63
N GLY A 180 14.81 2.45 -20.87
CA GLY A 180 13.45 2.58 -21.42
C GLY A 180 12.42 3.23 -20.48
N PHE A 181 11.15 3.12 -20.88
CA PHE A 181 10.02 3.86 -20.31
C PHE A 181 9.90 3.74 -18.78
N VAL A 182 10.12 2.54 -18.25
CA VAL A 182 10.00 2.26 -16.80
C VAL A 182 11.06 3.03 -16.01
N ALA A 183 12.32 3.02 -16.46
CA ALA A 183 13.38 3.74 -15.77
C ALA A 183 13.23 5.26 -15.90
N THR A 184 12.77 5.74 -17.07
CA THR A 184 12.46 7.16 -17.25
C THR A 184 11.35 7.61 -16.29
N GLY A 185 10.27 6.84 -16.16
CA GLY A 185 9.18 7.15 -15.25
C GLY A 185 9.59 7.10 -13.78
N ASN A 186 10.40 6.12 -13.38
CA ASN A 186 10.95 6.05 -12.02
C ASN A 186 11.80 7.30 -11.72
N ALA A 187 12.72 7.65 -12.63
CA ALA A 187 13.55 8.84 -12.46
C ALA A 187 12.74 10.14 -12.40
N HIS A 188 11.57 10.20 -13.05
CA HIS A 188 10.63 11.30 -12.90
C HIS A 188 10.01 11.34 -11.50
N ALA A 189 9.57 10.21 -10.96
CA ALA A 189 9.04 10.12 -9.59
C ALA A 189 10.11 10.51 -8.56
N ASP A 190 11.31 9.93 -8.64
CA ASP A 190 12.45 10.23 -7.79
C ASP A 190 12.78 11.72 -7.79
N ARG A 191 12.77 12.34 -8.97
CA ARG A 191 13.05 13.76 -9.10
C ARG A 191 12.02 14.59 -8.36
N LEU A 192 10.72 14.28 -8.48
CA LEU A 192 9.64 15.07 -7.87
C LEU A 192 9.70 15.11 -6.35
N VAL A 193 10.14 14.03 -5.71
CA VAL A 193 10.34 13.96 -4.26
C VAL A 193 11.77 14.33 -3.83
N SER A 194 12.69 14.47 -4.78
CA SER A 194 14.06 14.90 -4.46
C SER A 194 14.09 16.34 -3.92
N PRO A 195 15.05 16.67 -3.05
CA PRO A 195 15.31 18.06 -2.67
C PRO A 195 15.64 18.93 -3.88
N ALA A 196 16.20 18.35 -4.95
CA ALA A 196 16.58 19.07 -6.17
C ALA A 196 15.40 19.46 -7.08
N ALA A 197 14.19 18.90 -6.87
CA ALA A 197 12.98 19.44 -7.50
C ALA A 197 12.50 20.75 -6.87
N LEU A 198 13.11 21.17 -5.76
CA LEU A 198 13.10 22.57 -5.40
C LEU A 198 13.94 23.28 -6.48
N GLY A 199 13.27 23.97 -7.41
CA GLY A 199 13.76 25.32 -7.73
C GLY A 199 14.01 26.08 -6.41
N PRO A 200 14.87 27.12 -6.39
CA PRO A 200 15.45 27.67 -5.16
C PRO A 200 14.43 27.65 -4.02
N VAL A 201 14.75 26.85 -2.99
CA VAL A 201 13.88 26.54 -1.85
C VAL A 201 13.14 27.83 -1.45
N PRO A 202 11.79 27.85 -1.38
CA PRO A 202 11.11 29.00 -0.79
C PRO A 202 11.75 29.21 0.57
N ASP A 203 12.31 30.40 0.77
CA ASP A 203 13.04 30.76 1.99
C ASP A 203 12.30 30.17 3.20
N LEU A 204 13.04 29.55 4.13
CA LEU A 204 12.49 28.96 5.36
C LEU A 204 11.52 29.94 6.06
N CYS A 205 11.82 31.24 5.93
CA CYS A 205 10.96 32.34 6.32
C CYS A 205 9.58 32.33 5.65
N GLN A 206 9.50 32.15 4.32
CA GLN A 206 8.25 32.14 3.56
C GLN A 206 7.36 30.93 3.92
N GLN A 207 7.97 29.79 4.21
CA GLN A 207 7.26 28.59 4.67
C GLN A 207 6.67 28.80 6.07
N ALA A 208 7.45 29.40 6.97
CA ALA A 208 7.00 29.75 8.31
C ALA A 208 5.88 30.81 8.31
N ILE A 209 5.94 31.82 7.42
CA ILE A 209 4.86 32.79 7.20
C ILE A 209 3.56 32.08 6.79
N THR A 210 3.64 31.20 5.80
CA THR A 210 2.47 30.49 5.27
C THR A 210 1.85 29.57 6.35
N SER A 211 2.69 28.88 7.12
CA SER A 211 2.25 28.01 8.22
C SER A 211 1.59 28.80 9.36
N HIS A 212 2.15 29.96 9.73
CA HIS A 212 1.56 30.84 10.73
C HIS A 212 0.20 31.39 10.28
N GLN A 213 0.09 31.90 9.05
CA GLN A 213 -1.16 32.44 8.50
C GLN A 213 -2.28 31.39 8.38
N PHE A 214 -1.92 30.12 8.18
CA PHE A 214 -2.89 29.04 8.02
C PHE A 214 -3.35 28.43 9.36
N LEU A 215 -2.47 28.38 10.37
CA LEU A 215 -2.70 27.64 11.61
C LEU A 215 -2.64 28.49 12.88
N ASP A 216 -2.49 29.82 12.76
CA ASP A 216 -2.32 30.77 13.86
C ASP A 216 -1.24 30.31 14.87
N GLN A 217 -0.11 29.80 14.35
CA GLN A 217 0.90 29.17 15.19
C GLN A 217 1.61 30.17 16.11
N SER A 218 1.89 29.76 17.35
CA SER A 218 2.64 30.60 18.28
C SER A 218 4.12 30.72 17.89
N GLN A 219 4.80 31.78 18.38
CA GLN A 219 6.22 32.01 18.15
C GLN A 219 7.08 30.78 18.48
N HIS A 220 6.80 30.15 19.61
CA HIS A 220 7.52 28.96 20.06
C HIS A 220 7.28 27.74 19.16
N ALA A 221 6.11 27.64 18.52
CA ALA A 221 5.84 26.59 17.54
C ALA A 221 6.67 26.82 16.26
N LEU A 222 6.74 28.06 15.77
CA LEU A 222 7.55 28.43 14.60
C LEU A 222 9.05 28.20 14.83
N GLU A 223 9.57 28.60 16.00
CA GLU A 223 10.97 28.38 16.38
C GLU A 223 11.34 26.89 16.36
N ARG A 224 10.47 26.02 16.90
CA ARG A 224 10.74 24.57 16.93
C ARG A 224 10.55 23.88 15.59
N GLN A 225 9.52 24.27 14.83
CA GLN A 225 9.14 23.60 13.59
C GLN A 225 10.05 23.99 12.42
N PHE A 226 10.48 25.25 12.37
CA PHE A 226 11.29 25.79 11.27
C PHE A 226 12.73 26.12 11.71
N HIS A 227 13.11 25.80 12.94
CA HIS A 227 14.44 26.09 13.50
C HIS A 227 14.85 27.56 13.40
N LEU A 228 13.87 28.46 13.48
CA LEU A 228 14.09 29.91 13.42
C LEU A 228 14.61 30.44 14.75
N THR A 229 15.39 31.52 14.68
CA THR A 229 15.73 32.28 15.88
C THR A 229 14.49 32.98 16.43
N SER A 230 14.49 33.28 17.73
CA SER A 230 13.40 34.06 18.34
C SER A 230 13.24 35.47 17.74
N ALA A 231 14.26 36.01 17.08
CA ALA A 231 14.14 37.27 16.36
C ALA A 231 13.34 37.10 15.06
N GLU A 232 13.64 36.06 14.28
CA GLU A 232 12.96 35.75 13.02
C GLU A 232 11.50 35.34 13.24
N ALA A 233 11.22 34.45 14.20
CA ALA A 233 9.86 34.03 14.52
C ALA A 233 8.97 35.21 14.98
N ARG A 234 9.53 36.16 15.74
CA ARG A 234 8.82 37.40 16.10
C ARG A 234 8.56 38.30 14.91
N SER A 235 9.54 38.43 14.00
CA SER A 235 9.38 39.23 12.79
C SER A 235 8.28 38.70 11.88
N ILE A 236 8.12 37.37 11.81
CA ILE A 236 7.08 36.71 11.01
C ILE A 236 5.69 36.97 11.59
N ILE A 237 5.51 36.80 12.91
CA ILE A 237 4.23 37.07 13.59
C ILE A 237 3.87 38.56 13.50
N ALA A 238 4.86 39.45 13.55
CA ALA A 238 4.61 40.89 13.43
C ALA A 238 4.26 41.34 12.01
N ALA A 239 4.58 40.53 10.99
CA ALA A 239 4.37 40.84 9.58
C ALA A 239 3.09 40.23 8.98
N CYS A 240 2.43 39.34 9.71
CA CYS A 240 1.15 38.70 9.33
C CYS A 240 -0.01 39.32 10.11
#